data_AF-A0A7L3WHY2-F1
#
_entry.id   AF-A0A7L3WHY2-F1
#
_cell.length_a   1.000
_cell.length_b   1.000
_cell.length_c   1.000
_cell.angle_alpha   90.00
_cell.angle_beta   90.00
_cell.angle_gamma   90.00
#
_symmetry.space_group_name_H-M   'P 1'
#
loop_
_entity.id
_entity.type
_entity.pdbx_description
1 polymer ?
#
loop_
_entity_poly.entity_id
_entity_poly.type
_entity_poly.pdbx_seq_one_letter_code
_entity_poly.pdbx_strand_id
1 'polypeptide(L)'
;MSEERSKELHMQAQEKLAQFLLRSRLDQRAAQRREMLLAQVNTNMELLMNAPGLAESTEKDLDVFMSRSIPVAAKARQSHNTMLKYSSWPWWKKLGDEFVEDDVIADDALDEELGTLFIGGRKYL
;
A
#
# COMPACT_ATOMS: atom_id res chain seq x y z
N MET A 1 -19.52 60.58 -6.39
CA MET A 1 -19.69 59.23 -5.82
C MET A 1 -20.38 59.39 -4.48
N SER A 2 -21.49 58.69 -4.21
CA SER A 2 -22.16 58.75 -2.90
C SER A 2 -21.35 57.98 -1.85
N GLU A 3 -21.37 58.45 -0.60
CA GLU A 3 -20.68 57.83 0.53
C GLU A 3 -21.12 56.37 0.74
N GLU A 4 -22.42 56.09 0.56
CA GLU A 4 -22.99 54.75 0.66
C GLU A 4 -22.38 53.78 -0.36
N ARG A 5 -22.23 54.22 -1.60
CA ARG A 5 -21.61 53.42 -2.67
C ARG A 5 -20.13 53.16 -2.39
N SER A 6 -19.45 54.09 -1.75
CA SER A 6 -18.06 53.90 -1.32
C SER A 6 -17.95 52.85 -0.21
N LYS A 7 -18.86 52.89 0.77
CA LYS A 7 -18.91 51.91 1.87
C LYS A 7 -19.22 50.50 1.36
N GLU A 8 -20.19 50.37 0.45
CA GLU A 8 -20.54 49.09 -0.14
C GLU A 8 -19.37 48.48 -0.93
N LEU A 9 -18.70 49.28 -1.76
CA LEU A 9 -17.50 48.83 -2.49
C LEU A 9 -16.37 48.40 -1.54
N HIS A 10 -16.18 49.13 -0.44
CA HIS A 10 -15.18 48.77 0.56
C HIS A 10 -15.49 47.42 1.23
N MET A 11 -16.75 47.20 1.60
CA MET A 11 -17.20 45.93 2.19
C MET A 11 -16.98 44.76 1.21
N GLN A 12 -17.39 44.91 -0.05
CA GLN A 12 -17.18 43.89 -1.08
C GLN A 12 -15.69 43.60 -1.31
N ALA A 13 -14.83 44.62 -1.26
CA ALA A 13 -13.39 44.44 -1.39
C ALA A 13 -12.80 43.68 -0.19
N GLN A 14 -13.24 43.99 1.04
CA GLN A 14 -12.81 43.29 2.25
C GLN A 14 -13.25 41.81 2.24
N GLU A 15 -14.48 41.52 1.81
CA GLU A 15 -14.98 40.14 1.70
C GLU A 15 -14.15 39.32 0.70
N LYS A 16 -13.89 39.87 -0.49
CA LYS A 16 -13.03 39.21 -1.49
C LYS A 16 -11.62 38.97 -0.97
N LEU A 17 -11.05 39.93 -0.24
CA LEU A 17 -9.74 39.78 0.38
C LEU A 17 -9.76 38.66 1.44
N ALA A 18 -10.78 38.60 2.29
CA ALA A 18 -10.90 37.56 3.30
C ALA A 18 -10.98 36.16 2.67
N GLN A 19 -11.79 36.01 1.60
CA GLN A 19 -11.89 34.77 0.84
C GLN A 19 -10.55 34.37 0.21
N PHE A 20 -9.84 35.32 -0.41
CA PHE A 20 -8.53 35.07 -0.98
C PHE A 20 -7.51 34.63 0.06
N LEU A 21 -7.42 35.33 1.20
CA LEU A 21 -6.49 35.02 2.27
C LEU A 21 -6.77 33.63 2.87
N LEU A 22 -8.04 33.26 3.04
CA LEU A 22 -8.42 31.93 3.50
C LEU A 22 -7.95 30.85 2.54
N ARG A 23 -8.25 31.01 1.23
CA ARG A 23 -7.84 30.06 0.19
C ARG A 23 -6.31 29.95 0.11
N SER A 24 -5.61 31.08 0.11
CA SER A 24 -4.15 31.12 0.04
C SER A 24 -3.50 30.36 1.20
N ARG A 25 -4.04 30.46 2.43
CA ARG A 25 -3.54 29.69 3.57
C ARG A 25 -3.72 28.19 3.41
N LEU A 26 -4.86 27.75 2.87
CA LEU A 26 -5.11 26.33 2.60
C LEU A 26 -4.17 25.79 1.52
N ASP A 27 -4.00 26.54 0.44
CA ASP A 27 -3.09 26.20 -0.67
C ASP A 27 -1.65 26.14 -0.17
N GLN A 28 -1.22 27.10 0.65
CA GLN A 28 0.12 27.11 1.24
C GLN A 28 0.34 25.89 2.15
N ARG A 29 -0.64 25.53 2.99
CA ARG A 29 -0.54 24.34 3.84
C ARG A 29 -0.45 23.05 3.02
N ALA A 30 -1.21 22.96 1.93
CA ALA A 30 -1.15 21.83 1.02
C ALA A 30 0.23 21.74 0.32
N ALA A 31 0.77 22.87 -0.13
CA ALA A 31 2.10 22.95 -0.72
C ALA A 31 3.19 22.51 0.28
N GLN A 32 3.18 23.04 1.50
CA GLN A 32 4.12 22.66 2.56
C GLN A 32 4.03 21.17 2.90
N ARG A 33 2.82 20.61 2.97
CA ARG A 33 2.63 19.17 3.20
C ARG A 33 3.23 18.36 2.06
N ARG A 34 3.04 18.79 0.81
CA ARG A 34 3.62 18.12 -0.36
C ARG A 34 5.15 18.16 -0.33
N GLU A 35 5.73 19.33 -0.03
CA GLU A 35 7.18 19.51 0.10
C GLU A 35 7.77 18.61 1.20
N MET A 36 7.12 18.56 2.37
CA MET A 36 7.51 17.67 3.47
C MET A 36 7.50 16.20 3.04
N LEU A 37 6.45 15.76 2.35
CA LEU A 37 6.35 14.38 1.87
C LEU A 37 7.43 14.06 0.84
N LEU A 38 7.72 15.00 -0.07
CA LEU A 38 8.81 14.83 -1.05
C LEU A 38 10.17 14.73 -0.35
N ALA A 39 10.44 15.60 0.64
CA ALA A 39 11.66 15.53 1.43
C ALA A 39 11.78 14.18 2.16
N GLN A 40 10.69 13.71 2.78
CA GLN A 40 10.66 12.41 3.45
C GLN A 40 10.93 11.25 2.49
N VAL A 41 10.33 11.26 1.30
CA VAL A 41 10.55 10.23 0.28
C VAL A 41 12.01 10.24 -0.17
N ASN A 42 12.60 11.41 -0.43
CA ASN A 42 13.99 11.53 -0.82
C ASN A 42 14.94 11.01 0.27
N THR A 43 14.72 11.38 1.54
CA THR A 43 15.50 10.86 2.66
C THR A 43 15.39 9.34 2.77
N ASN A 44 14.18 8.79 2.64
CA ASN A 44 13.98 7.33 2.68
C ASN A 44 14.66 6.63 1.49
N MET A 45 14.64 7.25 0.30
CA MET A 45 15.30 6.71 -0.89
C MET A 45 16.82 6.68 -0.70
N GLU A 46 17.41 7.78 -0.23
CA GLU A 46 18.84 7.83 0.10
C GLU A 46 19.22 6.78 1.15
N LEU A 47 18.38 6.59 2.17
CA LEU A 47 18.60 5.57 3.19
C LEU A 47 18.63 4.15 2.59
N LEU A 48 17.69 3.85 1.68
CA LEU A 48 17.62 2.54 1.03
C LEU A 48 18.78 2.31 0.05
N MET A 49 19.19 3.34 -0.70
CA MET A 49 20.31 3.24 -1.63
C MET A 49 21.64 3.00 -0.91
N ASN A 50 21.75 3.48 0.33
CA ASN A 50 22.93 3.31 1.18
C ASN A 50 22.77 2.15 2.18
N ALA A 51 21.76 1.30 2.04
CA ALA A 51 21.55 0.18 2.94
C ALA A 51 22.71 -0.83 2.84
N PRO A 52 23.24 -1.32 3.96
CA PRO A 52 24.29 -2.34 3.94
C PRO A 52 23.75 -3.64 3.35
N GLY A 53 24.66 -4.44 2.78
CA GLY A 53 24.33 -5.80 2.38
C GLY A 53 23.91 -6.66 3.58
N LEU A 54 23.10 -7.69 3.37
CA LEU A 54 22.63 -8.57 4.45
C LEU A 54 23.77 -9.20 5.26
N ALA A 55 24.89 -9.52 4.60
CA ALA A 55 26.07 -10.11 5.25
C ALA A 55 26.84 -9.11 6.13
N GLU A 56 26.67 -7.81 5.88
CA GLU A 56 27.38 -6.71 6.57
C GLU A 56 26.49 -5.97 7.56
N SER A 57 25.19 -6.28 7.57
CA SER A 57 24.18 -5.63 8.41
C SER A 57 24.40 -5.96 9.89
N THR A 58 24.35 -4.94 10.74
CA THR A 58 24.44 -5.06 12.19
C THR A 58 23.09 -4.78 12.87
N GLU A 59 22.98 -5.09 14.15
CA GLU A 59 21.76 -4.78 14.94
C GLU A 59 21.43 -3.28 14.93
N LYS A 60 22.45 -2.42 14.89
CA LYS A 60 22.27 -0.96 14.84
C LYS A 60 21.62 -0.49 13.54
N ASP A 61 21.85 -1.20 12.44
CA ASP A 61 21.24 -0.88 11.15
C ASP A 61 19.75 -1.20 11.17
N LEU A 62 19.32 -2.21 11.94
CA LEU A 62 17.91 -2.55 12.10
C LEU A 62 17.09 -1.38 12.67
N ASP A 63 17.63 -0.68 13.66
CA ASP A 63 16.95 0.49 14.28
C ASP A 63 16.65 1.61 13.28
N VAL A 64 17.43 1.69 12.20
CA VAL A 64 17.30 2.71 11.15
C VAL A 64 16.19 2.34 10.16
N PHE A 65 16.01 1.05 9.85
CA PHE A 65 15.03 0.57 8.87
C PHE A 65 13.69 0.14 9.51
N MET A 66 13.64 -0.02 10.83
CA MET A 66 12.43 -0.41 11.55
C MET A 66 11.52 0.79 11.83
N SER A 67 10.21 0.61 11.57
CA SER A 67 9.22 1.64 11.91
C SER A 67 9.03 1.74 13.42
N ARG A 68 9.02 2.97 13.96
CA ARG A 68 8.65 3.25 15.37
C ARG A 68 7.17 3.03 15.67
N SER A 69 6.33 2.95 14.63
CA SER A 69 4.91 2.69 14.79
C SER A 69 4.66 1.19 14.94
N ILE A 70 4.25 0.77 16.14
CA ILE A 70 3.93 -0.63 16.48
C ILE A 70 2.98 -1.28 15.46
N PRO A 71 1.83 -0.69 15.06
CA PRO A 71 0.95 -1.32 14.09
C PRO A 71 1.59 -1.47 12.70
N VAL A 72 2.42 -0.51 12.29
CA VAL A 72 3.15 -0.58 11.01
C VAL A 72 4.19 -1.70 11.05
N ALA A 73 4.99 -1.76 12.12
CA ALA A 73 5.99 -2.81 12.31
C ALA A 73 5.37 -4.21 12.38
N ALA A 74 4.25 -4.36 13.10
CA ALA A 74 3.52 -5.61 13.20
C ALA A 74 2.98 -6.06 11.82
N LYS A 75 2.41 -5.12 11.05
CA LYS A 75 1.92 -5.42 9.69
C LYS A 75 3.06 -5.80 8.74
N ALA A 76 4.19 -5.09 8.80
CA ALA A 76 5.38 -5.41 8.00
C ALA A 76 5.89 -6.82 8.31
N ARG A 77 6.01 -7.18 9.59
CA ARG A 77 6.41 -8.53 10.02
C ARG A 77 5.43 -9.60 9.57
N GLN A 78 4.12 -9.36 9.69
CA GLN A 78 3.10 -10.27 9.20
C GLN A 78 3.24 -10.49 7.69
N SER A 79 3.36 -9.41 6.92
CA SER A 79 3.52 -9.46 5.45
C SER A 79 4.76 -10.27 5.05
N HIS A 80 5.90 -9.99 5.68
CA HIS A 80 7.14 -10.71 5.44
C HIS A 80 7.03 -12.20 5.77
N ASN A 81 6.41 -12.54 6.90
CA ASN A 81 6.19 -13.94 7.26
C ASN A 81 5.28 -14.67 6.26
N THR A 82 4.25 -14.01 5.74
CA THR A 82 3.39 -14.58 4.69
C THR A 82 4.20 -14.80 3.40
N MET A 83 5.01 -13.82 3.00
CA MET A 83 5.90 -13.94 1.83
C MET A 83 6.89 -15.10 1.99
N LEU A 84 7.53 -15.24 3.15
CA LEU A 84 8.45 -16.35 3.43
C LEU A 84 7.74 -17.70 3.34
N LYS A 85 6.55 -17.81 3.95
CA LYS A 85 5.74 -19.04 3.85
C LYS A 85 5.48 -19.37 2.39
N TYR A 86 4.95 -18.42 1.62
CA TYR A 86 4.69 -18.62 0.19
C TYR A 86 5.96 -19.05 -0.57
N SER A 87 7.10 -18.38 -0.35
CA SER A 87 8.36 -18.72 -1.01
C SER A 87 8.80 -20.17 -0.73
N SER A 88 8.57 -20.64 0.50
CA SER A 88 8.90 -22.00 0.95
C SER A 88 7.89 -23.07 0.54
N TRP A 89 6.75 -22.71 -0.05
CA TRP A 89 5.73 -23.69 -0.43
C TRP A 89 6.22 -24.61 -1.56
N PRO A 90 5.85 -25.90 -1.50
CA PRO A 90 5.99 -26.78 -2.65
C PRO A 90 5.30 -26.18 -3.88
N TRP A 91 5.90 -26.36 -5.06
CA TRP A 91 5.41 -25.78 -6.32
C TRP A 91 3.92 -26.08 -6.57
N TRP A 92 3.44 -27.27 -6.19
CA TRP A 92 2.04 -27.66 -6.38
C TRP A 92 1.05 -26.85 -5.52
N LYS A 93 1.48 -26.29 -4.38
CA LYS A 93 0.65 -25.36 -3.59
C LYS A 93 0.60 -23.96 -4.19
N LYS A 94 1.56 -23.62 -5.04
CA LYS A 94 1.63 -22.31 -5.72
C LYS A 94 0.75 -22.26 -6.97
N LEU A 95 0.31 -23.41 -7.46
CA LEU A 95 -0.58 -23.51 -8.63
C LEU A 95 -1.94 -22.82 -8.39
N GLY A 96 -2.48 -22.81 -7.17
CA GLY A 96 -3.85 -22.33 -6.93
C GLY A 96 -4.06 -20.83 -7.07
N ASP A 97 -3.08 -19.98 -6.73
CA ASP A 97 -3.28 -18.52 -6.68
C ASP A 97 -3.44 -17.87 -8.08
N GLU A 98 -3.00 -18.55 -9.14
CA GLU A 98 -3.11 -18.10 -10.54
C GLU A 98 -4.42 -18.56 -11.21
N PHE A 99 -5.15 -19.51 -10.62
CA PHE A 99 -6.41 -20.05 -11.15
C PHE A 99 -7.65 -19.58 -10.38
N VAL A 100 -7.51 -18.63 -9.44
CA VAL A 100 -8.64 -17.91 -8.83
C VAL A 100 -9.00 -16.71 -9.71
N GLU A 101 -9.18 -16.94 -11.01
CA GLU A 101 -10.11 -16.12 -11.80
C GLU A 101 -11.51 -16.70 -11.60
N ASP A 102 -12.53 -15.84 -11.71
CA ASP A 102 -13.93 -15.94 -11.23
C ASP A 102 -14.76 -17.16 -11.69
N ASP A 103 -14.14 -18.17 -12.29
CA ASP A 103 -14.78 -19.39 -12.76
C ASP A 103 -14.73 -20.46 -11.68
N VAL A 104 -15.63 -20.35 -10.71
CA VAL A 104 -15.97 -21.44 -9.80
C VAL A 104 -16.54 -22.59 -10.64
N ILE A 105 -15.69 -23.51 -11.06
CA ILE A 105 -16.14 -24.82 -11.54
C ILE A 105 -16.77 -25.49 -10.32
N ALA A 106 -18.08 -25.71 -10.37
CA ALA A 106 -18.82 -26.38 -9.32
C ALA A 106 -18.18 -27.76 -9.06
N ASP A 107 -17.89 -28.04 -7.79
CA ASP A 107 -17.27 -29.28 -7.28
C ASP A 107 -17.95 -30.54 -7.83
N ASP A 108 -19.26 -30.45 -8.06
CA ASP A 108 -20.12 -31.51 -8.61
C ASP A 108 -19.72 -31.97 -10.03
N ALA A 109 -19.07 -31.11 -10.83
CA ALA A 109 -18.65 -31.47 -12.20
C ALA A 109 -17.37 -32.33 -12.24
N LEU A 110 -16.51 -32.21 -11.21
CA LEU A 110 -15.24 -32.96 -11.14
C LEU A 110 -15.45 -34.40 -10.66
N ASP A 111 -16.46 -34.63 -9.82
CA ASP A 111 -16.80 -35.95 -9.29
C ASP A 111 -17.42 -36.88 -10.35
N GLU A 112 -18.19 -36.31 -11.31
CA GLU A 112 -18.71 -37.06 -12.45
C GLU A 112 -17.59 -37.53 -13.40
N GLU A 113 -16.57 -36.70 -13.63
CA GLU A 113 -15.46 -37.03 -14.55
C GLU A 113 -14.52 -38.10 -13.95
N LEU A 114 -14.20 -38.01 -12.65
CA LEU A 114 -13.38 -39.02 -11.96
C LEU A 114 -14.09 -40.37 -11.77
N GLY A 115 -15.42 -40.37 -11.66
CA GLY A 115 -16.21 -41.61 -11.58
C GLY A 115 -16.16 -42.46 -12.86
N THR A 116 -15.83 -41.86 -13.99
CA THR A 116 -15.68 -42.56 -15.29
C THR A 116 -14.25 -43.04 -15.57
N LEU A 117 -13.27 -42.60 -14.77
CA LEU A 117 -11.88 -42.96 -14.95
C LEU A 117 -11.64 -44.40 -14.45
N PHE A 118 -11.74 -45.37 -15.36
CA PHE A 118 -11.44 -46.78 -15.07
C PHE A 118 -9.96 -46.94 -14.70
N ILE A 119 -9.65 -46.95 -13.40
CA ILE A 119 -8.32 -47.30 -12.89
C ILE A 119 -8.18 -48.82 -12.96
N GLY A 120 -7.71 -49.29 -14.12
CA GLY A 120 -7.40 -50.69 -14.34
C GLY A 120 -6.23 -51.16 -13.46
N GLY A 121 -6.50 -52.07 -12.53
CA GLY A 121 -5.49 -52.95 -11.95
C GLY A 121 -5.58 -53.16 -10.44
N ARG A 122 -6.48 -54.05 -9.99
CA ARG A 122 -6.22 -54.83 -8.77
C ARG A 122 -5.78 -56.23 -9.18
N LYS A 123 -4.49 -56.52 -9.01
CA LYS A 123 -4.04 -57.91 -8.89
C LYS A 123 -4.18 -58.27 -7.41
N TYR A 124 -5.22 -59.02 -7.08
CA TYR A 124 -5.20 -59.83 -5.87
C TYR A 124 -4.34 -61.07 -6.16
N LEU A 125 -3.52 -61.44 -5.17
CA LEU A 125 -2.58 -62.56 -5.17
C LEU A 125 -3.19 -63.87 -5.68
#